data_AF-A0A562QVG3-F1
#
_entry.id   AF-A0A562QVG3-F1
#
_cell.length_a   1.000
_cell.length_b   1.000
_cell.length_c   1.000
_cell.angle_alpha   90.00
_cell.angle_beta   90.00
_cell.angle_gamma   90.00
#
_symmetry.space_group_name_H-M   'P 1'
#
loop_
_entity.id
_entity.type
_entity.pdbx_description
1 polymer ?
#
loop_
_entity_poly.entity_id
_entity_poly.type
_entity_poly.pdbx_seq_one_letter_code
_entity_poly.pdbx_strand_id
1 'polypeptide(L)'
;MALMSSSDGAAPPINVKILRGYGTLLGIPHIAHGSRTVALERVGDCEISMFEALGAGLPDSPLFWIELFDLSVHASLDSRGCHNMRDAVAAFEDFASRASRLAEAPLCADSETVG
;
A
#
# COMPACT_ATOMS: atom_id res chain seq x y z
N MET A 1 32.53 -27.37 -7.38
CA MET A 1 31.26 -27.41 -6.63
C MET A 1 31.33 -26.30 -5.60
N ALA A 2 30.77 -25.14 -5.90
CA ALA A 2 30.72 -24.00 -4.97
C ALA A 2 29.26 -23.83 -4.55
N LEU A 3 29.01 -24.02 -3.26
CA LEU A 3 27.75 -23.75 -2.61
C LEU A 3 27.66 -22.25 -2.25
N MET A 4 26.42 -21.78 -2.18
CA MET A 4 25.96 -20.54 -1.54
C MET A 4 26.13 -19.25 -2.37
N SER A 5 25.10 -18.92 -3.15
CA SER A 5 24.68 -17.52 -3.23
C SER A 5 23.50 -17.35 -2.30
N SER A 6 23.78 -16.64 -1.21
CA SER A 6 22.84 -16.13 -0.23
C SER A 6 21.56 -15.66 -0.94
N SER A 7 20.42 -16.26 -0.63
CA SER A 7 19.14 -15.61 -0.89
C SER A 7 19.10 -14.40 0.02
N ASP A 8 19.61 -13.29 -0.49
CA ASP A 8 19.46 -11.98 0.12
C ASP A 8 17.95 -11.80 0.36
N GLY A 9 17.56 -11.80 1.63
CA GLY A 9 16.19 -11.54 2.07
C GLY A 9 15.81 -10.08 1.87
N ALA A 10 16.33 -9.42 0.83
CA ALA A 10 15.92 -8.09 0.46
C ALA A 10 14.47 -8.12 0.04
N ALA A 11 13.69 -7.19 0.59
CA ALA A 11 12.35 -6.95 0.14
C ALA A 11 12.35 -6.73 -1.39
N PRO A 12 11.38 -7.30 -2.11
CA PRO A 12 11.31 -7.12 -3.56
C PRO A 12 11.25 -5.62 -3.89
N PRO A 13 11.87 -5.20 -5.01
CA PRO A 13 11.85 -3.80 -5.39
C PRO A 13 10.40 -3.33 -5.64
N ILE A 14 10.14 -2.05 -5.40
CA ILE A 14 8.78 -1.50 -5.36
C ILE A 14 8.01 -1.75 -6.67
N ASN A 15 8.67 -1.61 -7.82
CA ASN A 15 8.08 -1.91 -9.12
C ASN A 15 7.57 -3.36 -9.23
N VAL A 16 8.26 -4.33 -8.63
CA VAL A 16 7.83 -5.74 -8.62
C VAL A 16 6.64 -5.94 -7.69
N LYS A 17 6.61 -5.26 -6.52
CA LYS A 17 5.45 -5.26 -5.62
C LYS A 17 4.20 -4.72 -6.33
N ILE A 18 4.33 -3.57 -6.99
CA ILE A 18 3.25 -2.93 -7.76
C ILE A 18 2.78 -3.84 -8.90
N LEU A 19 3.68 -4.39 -9.70
CA LEU A 19 3.30 -5.25 -10.83
C LEU A 19 2.58 -6.52 -10.37
N ARG A 20 3.08 -7.17 -9.31
CA ARG A 20 2.44 -8.34 -8.71
C ARG A 20 1.06 -7.99 -8.12
N GLY A 21 0.96 -6.86 -7.42
CA GLY A 21 -0.28 -6.34 -6.88
C GLY A 21 -1.32 -6.13 -7.96
N TYR A 22 -0.93 -5.47 -9.06
CA TYR A 22 -1.81 -5.22 -10.19
C TYR A 22 -2.25 -6.52 -10.89
N GLY A 23 -1.34 -7.47 -11.11
CA GLY A 23 -1.70 -8.78 -11.64
C GLY A 23 -2.70 -9.54 -10.75
N THR A 24 -2.50 -9.47 -9.43
CA THR A 24 -3.43 -10.05 -8.46
C THR A 24 -4.80 -9.36 -8.52
N LEU A 25 -4.82 -8.03 -8.56
CA LEU A 25 -6.03 -7.22 -8.62
C LEU A 25 -6.88 -7.60 -9.84
N LEU A 26 -6.25 -7.70 -11.01
CA LEU A 26 -6.91 -8.10 -12.25
C LEU A 26 -7.47 -9.52 -12.21
N GLY A 27 -6.85 -10.41 -11.42
CA GLY A 27 -7.31 -11.79 -11.22
C GLY A 27 -8.52 -11.92 -10.31
N ILE A 28 -8.87 -10.88 -9.53
CA ILE A 28 -10.05 -10.90 -8.66
C ILE A 28 -11.30 -10.67 -9.53
N PRO A 29 -12.30 -11.58 -9.51
CA PRO A 29 -13.52 -11.41 -10.28
C PRO A 29 -14.35 -10.24 -9.74
N HIS A 30 -14.99 -9.50 -10.65
CA HIS A 30 -15.99 -8.49 -10.31
C HIS A 30 -17.30 -9.16 -9.87
N ILE A 31 -17.34 -9.67 -8.66
CA ILE A 31 -18.57 -10.20 -8.07
C ILE A 31 -19.37 -9.02 -7.52
N ALA A 32 -20.29 -8.53 -8.35
CA ALA A 32 -21.39 -7.61 -8.05
C ALA A 32 -21.10 -6.54 -6.98
N HIS A 33 -20.72 -5.33 -7.44
CA HIS A 33 -20.67 -4.07 -6.68
C HIS A 33 -19.46 -3.80 -5.77
N GLY A 34 -18.48 -4.71 -5.69
CA GLY A 34 -17.27 -4.49 -4.90
C GLY A 34 -16.16 -3.72 -5.63
N SER A 35 -15.49 -2.80 -4.93
CA SER A 35 -14.12 -2.39 -5.24
C SER A 35 -13.21 -3.60 -5.04
N ARG A 36 -12.34 -3.91 -6.01
CA ARG A 36 -11.30 -4.94 -5.84
C ARG A 36 -10.16 -4.31 -5.05
N THR A 37 -9.61 -5.02 -4.07
CA THR A 37 -8.49 -4.51 -3.26
C THR A 37 -7.45 -5.61 -3.05
N VAL A 38 -6.17 -5.23 -3.07
CA VAL A 38 -5.01 -6.08 -2.81
C VAL A 38 -4.05 -5.34 -1.89
N ALA A 39 -3.75 -5.91 -0.73
CA ALA A 39 -2.71 -5.38 0.15
C ALA A 39 -1.32 -5.56 -0.48
N LEU A 40 -0.51 -4.49 -0.47
CA LEU A 40 0.83 -4.49 -1.04
C LEU A 40 1.91 -4.60 0.05
N GLU A 41 1.77 -3.82 1.12
CA GLU A 41 2.73 -3.78 2.23
C GLU A 41 2.06 -3.28 3.52
N ARG A 42 2.58 -3.73 4.67
CA ARG A 42 2.21 -3.21 5.99
C ARG A 42 3.42 -2.59 6.66
N VAL A 43 3.22 -1.42 7.26
CA VAL A 43 4.24 -0.67 7.98
C VAL A 43 3.63 -0.16 9.27
N GLY A 44 3.99 -0.78 10.40
CA GLY A 44 3.32 -0.53 11.69
C GLY A 44 1.82 -0.82 11.60
N ASP A 45 1.02 0.13 12.08
CA ASP A 45 -0.46 0.07 12.03
C ASP A 45 -1.03 0.57 10.70
N CYS A 46 -0.19 0.84 9.70
CA CYS A 46 -0.64 1.25 8.37
C CYS A 46 -0.53 0.11 7.36
N GLU A 47 -1.48 0.04 6.44
CA GLU A 47 -1.44 -0.81 5.25
C GLU A 47 -1.43 0.05 3.99
N ILE A 48 -0.53 -0.28 3.05
CA ILE A 48 -0.55 0.26 1.70
C ILE A 48 -1.24 -0.76 0.81
N SER A 49 -2.33 -0.35 0.18
CA SER A 49 -3.20 -1.23 -0.60
C SER A 49 -3.43 -0.68 -2.01
N MET A 50 -3.64 -1.57 -2.96
CA MET A 50 -4.04 -1.25 -4.32
C MET A 50 -5.50 -1.61 -4.51
N PHE A 51 -6.30 -0.70 -5.04
CA PHE A 51 -7.71 -0.97 -5.29
C PHE A 51 -8.22 -0.38 -6.59
N GLU A 52 -9.33 -0.91 -7.08
CA GLU A 52 -10.03 -0.40 -8.25
C GLU A 52 -11.40 0.15 -7.85
N ALA A 53 -11.56 1.47 -7.99
CA ALA A 53 -12.81 2.14 -7.71
C ALA A 53 -13.89 1.79 -8.75
N LEU A 54 -15.16 1.86 -8.33
CA LEU A 54 -16.30 1.73 -9.23
C LEU A 54 -16.20 2.79 -10.33
N GLY A 55 -16.18 2.35 -11.59
CA GLY A 55 -16.02 3.22 -12.77
C GLY A 55 -14.61 3.30 -13.35
N ALA A 56 -13.66 2.52 -12.84
CA ALA A 56 -12.39 2.27 -13.55
C ALA A 56 -12.68 1.72 -14.96
N GLY A 57 -12.06 2.33 -15.97
CA GLY A 57 -12.29 2.02 -17.39
C GLY A 57 -13.08 3.09 -18.16
N LEU A 58 -13.55 4.14 -17.49
CA LEU A 58 -13.99 5.37 -18.17
C LEU A 58 -12.78 6.14 -18.74
N PRO A 59 -12.94 6.87 -19.85
CA PRO A 59 -11.90 7.79 -20.32
C PRO A 59 -11.54 8.75 -19.17
N ASP A 60 -10.24 8.97 -18.98
CA ASP A 60 -9.62 9.77 -17.90
C ASP A 60 -9.70 9.20 -16.47
N SER A 61 -10.37 8.05 -16.25
CA SER A 61 -10.32 7.37 -14.96
C SER A 61 -8.93 6.77 -14.68
N PRO A 62 -8.43 6.81 -13.44
CA PRO A 62 -7.23 6.08 -13.05
C PRO A 62 -7.37 4.57 -13.33
N LEU A 63 -6.25 3.91 -13.67
CA LEU A 63 -6.23 2.46 -13.86
C LEU A 63 -6.54 1.72 -12.56
N PHE A 64 -6.03 2.25 -11.46
CA PHE A 64 -6.24 1.81 -10.10
C PHE A 64 -5.85 2.95 -9.15
N TRP A 65 -6.08 2.72 -7.87
CA TRP A 65 -5.73 3.62 -6.79
C TRP A 65 -4.74 2.93 -5.87
N ILE A 66 -3.83 3.69 -5.30
CA ILE A 66 -3.04 3.29 -4.15
C ILE A 66 -3.62 3.99 -2.93
N GLU A 67 -3.82 3.26 -1.84
CA GLU A 67 -4.35 3.73 -0.57
C GLU A 67 -3.34 3.55 0.54
N LEU A 68 -3.27 4.53 1.44
CA LEU A 68 -2.68 4.38 2.76
C LEU A 68 -3.83 4.28 3.77
N PHE A 69 -3.94 3.13 4.43
CA PHE A 69 -5.03 2.82 5.35
C PHE A 69 -4.50 2.63 6.76
N ASP A 70 -5.11 3.29 7.74
CA ASP A 70 -4.81 3.11 9.16
C ASP A 70 -5.65 1.98 9.72
N LEU A 71 -4.98 0.89 10.11
CA LEU A 71 -5.59 -0.31 10.68
C LEU A 71 -6.03 -0.10 12.14
N SER A 72 -5.45 0.87 12.86
CA SER A 72 -5.81 1.13 14.26
C SER A 72 -7.22 1.71 14.38
N VAL A 73 -7.54 2.67 13.51
CA VAL A 73 -8.85 3.35 13.46
C VAL A 73 -9.75 2.86 12.33
N HIS A 74 -9.27 1.90 11.53
CA HIS A 74 -9.96 1.36 10.35
C HIS A 74 -10.42 2.46 9.38
N ALA A 75 -9.52 3.37 9.00
CA ALA A 75 -9.83 4.50 8.14
C ALA A 75 -8.77 4.71 7.04
N SER A 76 -9.23 5.12 5.86
CA SER A 76 -8.37 5.61 4.79
C SER A 76 -7.72 6.93 5.21
N LEU A 77 -6.39 7.00 5.21
CA LEU A 77 -5.64 8.23 5.49
C LEU A 77 -5.49 9.07 4.22
N ASP A 78 -5.17 8.42 3.11
CA ASP A 78 -4.98 9.07 1.81
C ASP A 78 -5.15 8.04 0.68
N SER A 79 -5.59 8.48 -0.49
CA SER A 79 -5.64 7.65 -1.69
C SER A 79 -5.26 8.44 -2.93
N ARG A 80 -4.51 7.82 -3.83
CA ARG A 80 -4.01 8.45 -5.05
C ARG A 80 -4.34 7.57 -6.26
N GLY A 81 -5.04 8.16 -7.22
CA GLY A 81 -5.31 7.54 -8.52
C GLY A 81 -4.05 7.50 -9.36
N CYS A 82 -3.77 6.36 -9.99
CA CYS A 82 -2.62 6.15 -10.84
C CYS A 82 -3.05 5.87 -12.27
N HIS A 83 -2.55 6.66 -13.23
CA HIS A 83 -2.82 6.47 -14.66
C HIS A 83 -1.75 5.59 -15.32
N ASN A 84 -0.62 5.38 -14.64
CA ASN A 84 0.44 4.50 -15.07
C ASN A 84 1.25 3.96 -13.87
N MET A 85 2.17 3.03 -14.14
CA MET A 85 2.95 2.34 -13.11
C MET A 85 3.97 3.25 -12.41
N ARG A 86 4.44 4.33 -13.08
CA ARG A 86 5.34 5.30 -12.46
C ARG A 86 4.61 6.10 -11.38
N ASP A 87 3.37 6.51 -11.65
CA ASP A 87 2.53 7.19 -10.66
C ASP A 87 2.33 6.30 -9.42
N ALA A 88 2.12 5.00 -9.64
CA ALA A 88 1.93 4.02 -8.58
C ALA A 88 3.18 3.81 -7.71
N VAL A 89 4.37 3.72 -8.32
CA VAL A 89 5.63 3.65 -7.58
C VAL A 89 5.84 4.90 -6.75
N ALA A 90 5.61 6.09 -7.32
CA ALA A 90 5.76 7.35 -6.59
C ALA A 90 4.77 7.47 -5.42
N ALA A 91 3.50 7.08 -5.62
CA ALA A 91 2.49 7.05 -4.56
C ALA A 91 2.89 6.07 -3.44
N PHE A 92 3.39 4.89 -3.81
CA PHE A 92 3.85 3.89 -2.85
C PHE A 92 5.02 4.40 -2.01
N GLU A 93 6.04 5.01 -2.63
CA GLU A 93 7.21 5.54 -1.92
C GLU A 93 6.82 6.64 -0.91
N ASP A 94 5.94 7.56 -1.33
CA ASP A 94 5.42 8.61 -0.45
C ASP A 94 4.64 8.02 0.73
N PHE A 95 3.76 7.05 0.48
CA PHE A 95 2.96 6.41 1.52
C PHE A 95 3.79 5.53 2.46
N ALA A 96 4.78 4.79 1.95
CA ALA A 96 5.71 4.04 2.77
C ALA A 96 6.50 4.97 3.69
N SER A 97 6.99 6.09 3.16
CA SER A 97 7.67 7.11 3.95
C SER A 97 6.78 7.70 5.04
N ARG A 98 5.51 8.00 4.73
CA ARG A 98 4.51 8.47 5.71
C ARG A 98 4.22 7.42 6.77
N ALA A 99 3.95 6.19 6.38
CA ALA A 99 3.65 5.08 7.27
C ALA A 99 4.80 4.80 8.25
N SER A 100 6.05 4.83 7.76
CA SER A 100 7.22 4.72 8.64
C SER A 100 7.28 5.86 9.66
N ARG A 101 7.03 7.12 9.27
CA ARG A 101 6.99 8.23 10.23
C ARG A 101 5.88 8.09 11.27
N LEU A 102 4.74 7.51 10.90
CA LEU A 102 3.63 7.25 11.81
C LEU A 102 3.97 6.10 12.79
N ALA A 103 4.64 5.05 12.30
CA ALA A 103 5.07 3.92 13.14
C ALA A 103 6.16 4.32 14.15
N GLU A 104 7.05 5.24 13.77
CA GLU A 104 8.11 5.75 14.65
C GLU A 104 7.62 6.85 15.61
N ALA A 105 6.41 7.38 15.43
CA ALA A 105 5.83 8.36 16.34
C ALA A 105 5.49 7.65 17.67
N PRO A 106 6.21 7.92 18.77
CA PRO A 106 5.97 7.22 20.03
C PRO A 106 4.59 7.60 20.56
N LEU A 107 3.83 6.60 20.99
CA LEU A 107 2.70 6.75 21.91
C LEU A 107 3.13 7.74 22.99
N CYS A 108 2.47 8.90 23.03
CA CYS A 108 2.79 9.96 23.99
C CYS A 108 2.95 9.35 25.38
N ALA A 109 4.12 9.61 25.98
CA ALA A 109 4.41 9.31 27.35
C ALA A 109 3.32 9.92 28.23
N ASP A 110 2.50 9.04 28.81
CA ASP A 110 1.67 9.37 29.96
C ASP A 110 2.64 9.58 31.14
N SER A 111 3.22 10.78 31.26
CA SER A 111 3.86 11.21 32.48
C SER A 111 2.81 11.87 33.35
N GLU A 112 2.04 11.01 34.03
CA GLU A 112 1.34 11.32 35.25
C GLU A 112 2.36 11.84 36.28
N THR A 113 2.47 13.15 36.45
CA THR A 113 3.09 13.74 37.64
C THR A 113 2.01 13.92 38.71
N VAL A 114 1.93 12.93 39.60
CA VAL A 114 1.28 13.01 40.91
C VAL A 114 1.79 14.25 41.66
N GLY A 115 0.85 15.05 42.17
CA GLY A 115 1.09 16.22 43.03
C GLY A 115 1.41 15.89 44.47
#